data_AF-A0A960Z7K3-F1
#
_entry.id   AF-A0A960Z7K3-F1
#
_cell.length_a   1.000
_cell.length_b   1.000
_cell.length_c   1.000
_cell.angle_alpha   90.00
_cell.angle_beta   90.00
_cell.angle_gamma   90.00
#
_symmetry.space_group_name_H-M   'P 1'
#
loop_
_entity.id
_entity.type
_entity.pdbx_description
1 polymer ?
#
loop_
_entity_poly.entity_id
_entity_poly.type
_entity_poly.pdbx_seq_one_letter_code
_entity_poly.pdbx_strand_id
1 'polypeptide(L)'
;MGLHSITEKLPGLAAAGLIGWLAIIASRLLEQSTGLLVEAMVIGIMLGIIIGNTAGVHDLLKPGVAFGGKQFLEAAVVIVGFRMNFMDLAGIGLPVLLAVLLTVPGTLMLAIMLGRIFGLKNNLPLLLGVGTAICGSSAIAAVSPVIKASREESAVSISAINILSAIGVLVFTWLSYIVPLGDTAYGVWSGLSMQAVPTAIAAAGARGAEALETGTLVKMARVAMLVPVSIVISMLASRAAGAASEKARKVSMPLFIVLFLVAGIIRSLGLVPETGLSMLSWLSSTMLVIAMTAIGMSVNFAALRKSAGTAMGKGAFLFLILSVVSYFWCLFFLGH
;
A
#
# COMPACT_ATOMS: atom_id res chain seq x y z
N MET A 1 5.06 -28.15 -12.51
CA MET A 1 3.67 -27.62 -12.45
C MET A 1 2.94 -28.18 -13.66
N GLY A 2 2.02 -29.13 -13.49
CA GLY A 2 1.36 -29.80 -14.62
C GLY A 2 0.38 -28.87 -15.36
N LEU A 3 0.22 -29.07 -16.68
CA LEU A 3 -0.67 -28.27 -17.55
C LEU A 3 -2.12 -28.17 -17.02
N HIS A 4 -2.60 -29.22 -16.34
CA HIS A 4 -3.91 -29.26 -15.67
C HIS A 4 -4.09 -28.19 -14.58
N SER A 5 -3.00 -27.82 -13.89
CA SER A 5 -3.04 -26.78 -12.85
C SER A 5 -3.20 -25.37 -13.41
N ILE A 6 -2.86 -25.13 -14.68
CA ILE A 6 -2.94 -23.80 -15.29
C ILE A 6 -4.33 -23.59 -15.89
N THR A 7 -4.88 -24.60 -16.54
CA THR A 7 -6.23 -24.57 -17.14
C THR A 7 -7.32 -24.34 -16.09
N GLU A 8 -7.19 -24.90 -14.90
CA GLU A 8 -8.13 -24.70 -13.78
C GLU A 8 -8.09 -23.27 -13.20
N LYS A 9 -6.98 -22.55 -13.35
CA LYS A 9 -6.81 -21.19 -12.81
C LYS A 9 -7.18 -20.11 -13.81
N LEU A 10 -7.13 -20.43 -15.10
CA LEU A 10 -7.33 -19.45 -16.16
C LEU A 10 -8.70 -18.75 -16.11
N PRO A 11 -9.84 -19.43 -15.89
CA PRO A 11 -11.14 -18.78 -15.91
C PRO A 11 -11.30 -17.70 -14.83
N GLY A 12 -10.94 -18.03 -13.59
CA GLY A 12 -11.01 -17.09 -12.48
C GLY A 12 -10.03 -15.92 -12.61
N LEU A 13 -8.82 -16.19 -13.10
CA LEU A 13 -7.84 -15.13 -13.35
C LEU A 13 -8.27 -14.22 -14.49
N ALA A 14 -8.83 -14.76 -15.57
CA ALA A 14 -9.36 -13.99 -16.68
C ALA A 14 -10.54 -13.12 -16.26
N ALA A 15 -11.45 -13.64 -15.42
CA ALA A 15 -12.56 -12.86 -14.87
C ALA A 15 -12.04 -11.68 -14.02
N ALA A 16 -11.14 -11.95 -13.07
CA ALA A 16 -10.52 -10.89 -12.26
C ALA A 16 -9.71 -9.90 -13.13
N GLY A 17 -9.05 -10.40 -14.18
CA GLY A 17 -8.31 -9.62 -15.16
C GLY A 17 -9.20 -8.64 -15.91
N LEU A 18 -10.34 -9.12 -16.43
CA LEU A 18 -11.32 -8.31 -17.16
C LEU A 18 -11.94 -7.23 -16.26
N ILE A 19 -12.39 -7.62 -15.06
CA ILE A 19 -12.96 -6.68 -14.09
C ILE A 19 -11.91 -5.65 -13.65
N GLY A 20 -10.67 -6.08 -13.41
CA GLY A 20 -9.57 -5.19 -13.06
C GLY A 20 -9.24 -4.20 -14.17
N TRP A 21 -9.28 -4.65 -15.43
CA TRP A 21 -9.15 -3.77 -16.59
C TRP A 21 -10.26 -2.72 -16.67
N LEU A 22 -11.51 -3.14 -16.45
CA LEU A 22 -12.65 -2.21 -16.39
C LEU A 22 -12.47 -1.20 -15.25
N ALA A 23 -11.92 -1.61 -14.10
CA ALA A 23 -11.61 -0.72 -13.00
C ALA A 23 -10.54 0.34 -13.35
N ILE A 24 -9.52 -0.03 -14.12
CA ILE A 24 -8.51 0.92 -14.63
C ILE A 24 -9.15 1.93 -15.58
N ILE A 25 -9.99 1.47 -16.50
CA ILE A 25 -10.70 2.36 -17.43
C ILE A 25 -11.63 3.30 -16.66
N ALA A 26 -12.41 2.78 -15.72
CA ALA A 26 -13.31 3.58 -14.89
C ALA A 26 -12.55 4.63 -14.06
N SER A 27 -11.41 4.27 -13.48
CA SER A 27 -10.54 5.19 -12.73
C SER A 27 -10.10 6.38 -13.59
N ARG A 28 -9.63 6.11 -14.82
CA ARG A 28 -9.23 7.18 -15.77
C ARG A 28 -10.40 8.05 -16.22
N LEU A 29 -11.56 7.45 -16.48
CA LEU A 29 -12.75 8.21 -16.87
C LEU A 29 -13.27 9.10 -15.74
N LEU A 30 -13.24 8.63 -14.50
CA LEU A 30 -13.58 9.40 -13.31
C LEU A 30 -12.64 10.59 -13.14
N GLU A 31 -11.33 10.37 -13.26
CA GLU A 31 -10.33 11.42 -13.18
C GLU A 31 -10.54 12.47 -14.28
N GLN A 32 -10.75 12.05 -15.53
CA GLN A 32 -10.96 12.97 -16.65
C GLN A 32 -12.25 13.79 -16.55
N SER A 33 -13.33 13.19 -16.02
CA SER A 33 -14.66 13.83 -15.96
C SER A 33 -14.87 14.69 -14.72
N THR A 34 -14.28 14.32 -13.58
CA THR A 34 -14.53 14.96 -12.28
C THR A 34 -13.29 15.61 -11.66
N GLY A 35 -12.10 15.32 -12.18
CA GLY A 35 -10.82 15.68 -11.55
C GLY A 35 -10.51 14.89 -10.27
N LEU A 36 -11.40 13.97 -9.85
CA LEU A 36 -11.22 13.19 -8.63
C LEU A 36 -10.34 11.95 -8.89
N LEU A 37 -9.21 11.89 -8.21
CA LEU A 37 -8.30 10.76 -8.25
C LEU A 37 -8.82 9.60 -7.38
N VAL A 38 -9.56 8.68 -7.99
CA VAL A 38 -9.93 7.41 -7.37
C VAL A 38 -9.02 6.31 -7.89
N GLU A 39 -8.19 5.73 -7.02
CA GLU A 39 -7.26 4.67 -7.43
C GLU A 39 -7.99 3.45 -8.01
N ALA A 40 -7.52 2.96 -9.16
CA ALA A 40 -8.07 1.78 -9.82
C ALA A 40 -8.14 0.53 -8.93
N MET A 41 -7.23 0.40 -7.93
CA MET A 41 -7.26 -0.67 -6.94
C MET A 41 -8.53 -0.64 -6.08
N VAL A 42 -9.03 0.55 -5.72
CA VAL A 42 -10.29 0.74 -4.97
C VAL A 42 -11.47 0.32 -5.81
N ILE A 43 -11.53 0.81 -7.05
CA ILE A 43 -12.61 0.45 -7.97
C ILE A 43 -12.58 -1.06 -8.20
N GLY A 44 -11.40 -1.63 -8.40
CA GLY A 44 -11.19 -3.05 -8.62
C GLY A 44 -11.69 -3.91 -7.45
N ILE A 45 -11.29 -3.60 -6.22
CA ILE A 45 -11.77 -4.33 -5.03
C ILE A 45 -13.27 -4.15 -4.81
N MET A 46 -13.82 -2.95 -5.04
CA MET A 46 -15.26 -2.66 -4.90
C MET A 46 -16.09 -3.44 -5.91
N LEU A 47 -15.70 -3.44 -7.18
CA LEU A 47 -16.36 -4.26 -8.21
C LEU A 47 -16.25 -5.75 -7.88
N GLY A 48 -15.08 -6.20 -7.40
CA GLY A 48 -14.88 -7.56 -6.92
C GLY A 48 -15.86 -7.92 -5.79
N ILE A 49 -15.97 -7.08 -4.76
CA ILE A 49 -16.90 -7.27 -3.64
C ILE A 49 -18.34 -7.33 -4.13
N ILE A 50 -18.75 -6.41 -5.00
CA ILE A 50 -20.11 -6.37 -5.55
C ILE A 50 -20.40 -7.71 -6.24
N ILE A 51 -19.55 -8.14 -7.17
CA ILE A 51 -19.74 -9.39 -7.92
C ILE A 51 -19.75 -10.60 -6.99
N GLY A 52 -18.81 -10.67 -6.05
CA GLY A 52 -18.70 -11.78 -5.10
C GLY A 52 -19.90 -11.92 -4.16
N ASN A 53 -20.66 -10.84 -3.92
CA ASN A 53 -21.81 -10.83 -3.01
C ASN A 53 -23.18 -10.75 -3.71
N THR A 54 -23.24 -10.40 -5.01
CA THR A 54 -24.50 -10.40 -5.78
C THR A 54 -24.64 -11.64 -6.65
N ALA A 55 -23.69 -11.86 -7.57
CA ALA A 55 -23.69 -13.01 -8.47
C ALA A 55 -23.05 -14.26 -7.83
N GLY A 56 -22.21 -14.04 -6.80
CA GLY A 56 -21.39 -15.10 -6.22
C GLY A 56 -20.23 -15.48 -7.14
N VAL A 57 -19.22 -16.14 -6.57
CA VAL A 57 -18.10 -16.68 -7.36
C VAL A 57 -18.35 -18.16 -7.61
N HIS A 58 -18.65 -18.51 -8.86
CA HIS A 58 -18.81 -19.89 -9.29
C HIS A 58 -17.56 -20.71 -8.94
N ASP A 59 -17.72 -21.99 -8.58
CA ASP A 59 -16.62 -22.87 -8.16
C ASP A 59 -15.46 -22.95 -9.17
N LEU A 60 -15.75 -22.87 -10.47
CA LEU A 60 -14.77 -22.84 -11.57
C LEU A 60 -13.86 -21.61 -11.55
N LEU A 61 -14.32 -20.49 -10.96
CA LEU A 61 -13.54 -19.25 -10.87
C LEU A 61 -12.68 -19.20 -9.60
N LYS A 62 -13.07 -19.92 -8.54
CA LYS A 62 -12.40 -19.85 -7.22
C LYS A 62 -10.89 -20.12 -7.28
N PRO A 63 -10.38 -21.14 -8.01
CA PRO A 63 -8.93 -21.39 -8.08
C PRO A 63 -8.16 -20.23 -8.72
N GLY A 64 -8.71 -19.65 -9.80
CA GLY A 64 -8.12 -18.52 -10.50
C GLY A 64 -8.17 -17.21 -9.70
N VAL A 65 -9.28 -16.96 -9.02
CA VAL A 65 -9.44 -15.82 -8.11
C VAL A 65 -8.48 -15.93 -6.92
N ALA A 66 -8.33 -17.11 -6.34
CA ALA A 66 -7.36 -17.34 -5.27
C ALA A 66 -5.92 -17.13 -5.75
N PHE A 67 -5.60 -17.58 -6.97
CA PHE A 67 -4.29 -17.39 -7.59
C PHE A 67 -3.99 -15.93 -7.91
N GLY A 68 -4.93 -15.21 -8.53
CA GLY A 68 -4.80 -13.78 -8.80
C GLY A 68 -4.61 -12.97 -7.53
N GLY A 69 -5.37 -13.26 -6.47
CA GLY A 69 -5.25 -12.53 -5.21
C GLY A 69 -3.91 -12.68 -4.49
N LYS A 70 -3.16 -13.77 -4.72
CA LYS A 70 -1.88 -14.02 -4.05
C LYS A 70 -0.68 -13.84 -4.99
N GLN A 71 -0.61 -14.61 -6.07
CA GLN A 71 0.60 -14.65 -6.92
C GLN A 71 0.79 -13.37 -7.72
N PHE A 72 -0.29 -12.79 -8.26
CA PHE A 72 -0.17 -11.49 -8.94
C PHE A 72 0.19 -10.39 -7.95
N LEU A 73 -0.29 -10.47 -6.71
CA LEU A 73 0.07 -9.52 -5.65
C LEU A 73 1.56 -9.58 -5.32
N GLU A 74 2.08 -10.77 -5.02
CA GLU A 74 3.50 -10.99 -4.72
C GLU A 74 4.38 -10.54 -5.90
N ALA A 75 4.03 -10.91 -7.13
CA ALA A 75 4.76 -10.49 -8.33
C ALA A 75 4.71 -8.97 -8.56
N ALA A 76 3.55 -8.35 -8.37
CA ALA A 76 3.41 -6.90 -8.50
C ALA A 76 4.28 -6.16 -7.48
N VAL A 77 4.33 -6.63 -6.24
CA VAL A 77 5.20 -6.07 -5.20
C VAL A 77 6.67 -6.17 -5.63
N VAL A 78 7.13 -7.30 -6.16
CA VAL A 78 8.51 -7.41 -6.70
C VAL A 78 8.78 -6.37 -7.77
N ILE A 79 7.86 -6.20 -8.73
CA ILE A 79 8.02 -5.25 -9.83
C ILE A 79 8.04 -3.80 -9.30
N VAL A 80 7.28 -3.48 -8.26
CA VAL A 80 7.35 -2.17 -7.59
C VAL A 80 8.75 -1.87 -7.06
N GLY A 81 9.56 -2.88 -6.72
CA GLY A 81 10.96 -2.71 -6.33
C GLY A 81 11.79 -2.00 -7.39
N PHE A 82 11.52 -2.21 -8.68
CA PHE A 82 12.21 -1.51 -9.76
C PHE A 82 11.88 -0.02 -9.85
N ARG A 83 10.90 0.47 -9.09
CA ARG A 83 10.61 1.92 -8.97
C ARG A 83 11.48 2.60 -7.92
N MET A 84 12.23 1.82 -7.14
CA MET A 84 13.01 2.34 -6.03
C MET A 84 14.47 2.52 -6.43
N ASN A 85 14.96 3.76 -6.36
CA ASN A 85 16.37 4.08 -6.51
C ASN A 85 16.98 4.39 -5.14
N PHE A 86 17.82 3.48 -4.65
CA PHE A 86 18.50 3.61 -3.36
C PHE A 86 19.58 4.70 -3.38
N MET A 87 20.13 5.06 -4.55
CA MET A 87 21.13 6.13 -4.64
C MET A 87 20.48 7.50 -4.41
N ASP A 88 19.33 7.76 -5.02
CA ASP A 88 18.57 9.00 -4.80
C ASP A 88 18.15 9.11 -3.32
N LEU A 89 17.77 7.97 -2.73
CA LEU A 89 17.39 7.92 -1.31
C LEU A 89 18.55 8.27 -0.37
N ALA A 90 19.79 7.89 -0.71
CA ALA A 90 20.95 8.23 0.10
C ALA A 90 21.23 9.75 0.11
N GLY A 91 20.78 10.47 -0.92
CA GLY A 91 20.95 11.92 -1.06
C GLY A 91 19.88 12.79 -0.37
N ILE A 92 18.82 12.19 0.21
CA ILE A 92 17.63 12.90 0.72
C ILE A 92 17.86 13.83 1.93
N GLY A 93 19.07 13.81 2.50
CA GLY A 93 19.44 14.59 3.67
C GLY A 93 19.07 13.94 5.01
N LEU A 94 19.91 14.20 6.02
CA LEU A 94 19.77 13.60 7.35
C LEU A 94 18.42 13.91 8.04
N PRO A 95 17.89 15.15 8.01
CA PRO A 95 16.61 15.45 8.67
C PRO A 95 15.43 14.66 8.09
N VAL A 96 15.41 14.43 6.78
CA VAL A 96 14.35 13.67 6.11
C VAL A 96 14.48 12.18 6.40
N LEU A 97 15.72 11.66 6.35
CA LEU A 97 15.99 10.26 6.70
C LEU A 97 15.56 9.95 8.15
N LEU A 98 15.89 10.83 9.10
CA LEU A 98 15.45 10.71 10.49
C LEU A 98 13.92 10.77 10.61
N ALA A 99 13.27 11.68 9.87
CA ALA A 99 11.81 11.76 9.86
C ALA A 99 11.19 10.41 9.44
N VAL A 100 11.69 9.79 8.38
CA VAL A 100 11.20 8.48 7.91
C VAL A 100 11.47 7.38 8.94
N LEU A 101 12.69 7.31 9.48
CA LEU A 101 13.10 6.31 10.46
C LEU A 101 12.30 6.40 11.78
N LEU A 102 11.81 7.57 12.15
CA LEU A 102 11.03 7.78 13.37
C LEU A 102 9.52 7.64 13.12
N THR A 103 9.02 8.23 12.03
CA THR A 103 7.57 8.26 11.74
C THR A 103 7.01 6.89 11.42
N VAL A 104 7.75 6.02 10.72
CA VAL A 104 7.28 4.67 10.38
C VAL A 104 7.05 3.81 11.64
N PRO A 105 8.05 3.55 12.49
CA PRO A 105 7.84 2.79 13.72
C PRO A 105 6.91 3.52 14.70
N GLY A 106 6.98 4.85 14.79
CA GLY A 106 6.08 5.65 15.62
C GLY A 106 4.61 5.46 15.22
N THR A 107 4.31 5.50 13.92
CA THR A 107 2.95 5.26 13.39
C THR A 107 2.48 3.85 13.68
N LEU A 108 3.36 2.84 13.51
CA LEU A 108 3.02 1.44 13.82
C LEU A 108 2.72 1.24 15.31
N MET A 109 3.56 1.78 16.18
CA MET A 109 3.37 1.71 17.63
C MET A 109 2.06 2.39 18.02
N LEU A 110 1.82 3.60 17.50
CA LEU A 110 0.60 4.35 17.74
C LEU A 110 -0.63 3.60 17.23
N ALA A 111 -0.58 3.01 16.05
CA ALA A 111 -1.68 2.23 15.50
C ALA A 111 -2.04 1.04 16.39
N ILE A 112 -1.03 0.32 16.91
CA ILE A 112 -1.24 -0.80 17.84
C ILE A 112 -1.82 -0.31 19.17
N MET A 113 -1.29 0.79 19.73
CA MET A 113 -1.79 1.39 20.98
C MET A 113 -3.24 1.86 20.85
N LEU A 114 -3.55 2.64 19.82
CA LEU A 114 -4.90 3.10 19.52
C LEU A 114 -5.83 1.92 19.21
N GLY A 115 -5.31 0.88 18.55
CA GLY A 115 -6.03 -0.37 18.34
C GLY A 115 -6.53 -0.99 19.64
N ARG A 116 -5.68 -1.02 20.68
CA ARG A 116 -6.06 -1.51 22.01
C ARG A 116 -7.07 -0.58 22.69
N ILE A 117 -6.85 0.74 22.66
CA ILE A 117 -7.73 1.72 23.30
C ILE A 117 -9.14 1.69 22.70
N PHE A 118 -9.23 1.62 21.37
CA PHE A 118 -10.51 1.62 20.66
C PHE A 118 -11.10 0.21 20.46
N GLY A 119 -10.53 -0.83 21.05
CA GLY A 119 -11.04 -2.20 20.95
C GLY A 119 -11.04 -2.78 19.53
N LEU A 120 -10.11 -2.37 18.66
CA LEU A 120 -9.88 -3.10 17.41
C LEU A 120 -9.35 -4.50 17.74
N LYS A 121 -9.96 -5.50 17.13
CA LYS A 121 -9.58 -6.90 17.30
C LYS A 121 -8.64 -7.35 16.18
N ASN A 122 -7.95 -8.45 16.44
CA ASN A 122 -7.12 -9.17 15.47
C ASN A 122 -6.02 -8.30 14.84
N ASN A 123 -5.84 -8.42 13.52
CA ASN A 123 -4.75 -7.79 12.77
C ASN A 123 -5.05 -6.35 12.33
N LEU A 124 -6.30 -5.87 12.46
CA LEU A 124 -6.71 -4.54 11.97
C LEU A 124 -5.81 -3.37 12.44
N PRO A 125 -5.40 -3.28 13.73
CA PRO A 125 -4.50 -2.21 14.17
C PRO A 125 -3.18 -2.19 13.39
N LEU A 126 -2.59 -3.38 13.20
CA LEU A 126 -1.32 -3.52 12.51
C LEU A 126 -1.48 -3.22 11.02
N LEU A 127 -2.55 -3.70 10.39
CA LEU A 127 -2.81 -3.44 8.97
C LEU A 127 -3.06 -1.95 8.70
N LEU A 128 -3.87 -1.27 9.51
CA LEU A 128 -4.09 0.18 9.40
C LEU A 128 -2.80 0.96 9.67
N GLY A 129 -1.98 0.50 10.62
CA GLY A 129 -0.67 1.06 10.91
C GLY A 129 0.29 0.94 9.72
N VAL A 130 0.47 -0.27 9.20
CA VAL A 130 1.33 -0.56 8.04
C VAL A 130 0.86 0.21 6.81
N GLY A 131 -0.44 0.21 6.54
CA GLY A 131 -1.02 0.97 5.44
C GLY A 131 -0.76 2.48 5.56
N THR A 132 -1.00 3.05 6.74
CA THR A 132 -0.75 4.47 6.99
C THR A 132 0.74 4.83 6.93
N ALA A 133 1.61 3.95 7.44
CA ALA A 133 3.03 4.23 7.66
C ALA A 133 3.92 4.09 6.41
N ILE A 134 3.53 3.31 5.40
CA ILE A 134 4.44 2.90 4.32
C ILE A 134 3.90 3.34 2.94
N CYS A 135 3.16 2.46 2.26
CA CYS A 135 2.66 2.67 0.90
C CYS A 135 1.19 2.28 0.73
N GLY A 136 0.43 2.27 1.83
CA GLY A 136 -1.00 2.00 1.80
C GLY A 136 -1.32 0.56 1.47
N SER A 137 -2.04 0.37 0.37
CA SER A 137 -2.57 -0.92 -0.04
C SER A 137 -1.50 -1.99 -0.29
N SER A 138 -0.38 -1.63 -0.93
CA SER A 138 0.71 -2.57 -1.23
C SER A 138 1.45 -3.02 0.05
N ALA A 139 1.54 -2.17 1.06
CA ALA A 139 2.12 -2.54 2.36
C ALA A 139 1.22 -3.52 3.12
N ILE A 140 -0.09 -3.25 3.16
CA ILE A 140 -1.09 -4.17 3.74
C ILE A 140 -1.00 -5.52 3.05
N ALA A 141 -1.04 -5.52 1.71
CA ALA A 141 -0.90 -6.70 0.88
C ALA A 141 0.36 -7.54 1.17
N ALA A 142 1.50 -6.88 1.39
CA ALA A 142 2.76 -7.57 1.69
C ALA A 142 2.80 -8.15 3.11
N VAL A 143 2.20 -7.46 4.09
CA VAL A 143 2.23 -7.89 5.49
C VAL A 143 1.11 -8.89 5.82
N SER A 144 -0.04 -8.83 5.14
CA SER A 144 -1.18 -9.71 5.41
C SER A 144 -0.84 -11.21 5.43
N PRO A 145 -0.09 -11.77 4.45
CA PRO A 145 0.31 -13.18 4.48
C PRO A 145 1.23 -13.53 5.64
N VAL A 146 2.09 -12.59 6.06
CA VAL A 146 3.08 -12.78 7.15
C VAL A 146 2.37 -12.97 8.49
N ILE A 147 1.36 -12.14 8.75
CA ILE A 147 0.59 -12.19 10.01
C ILE A 147 -0.66 -13.07 9.91
N LYS A 148 -0.83 -13.77 8.78
CA LYS A 148 -2.01 -14.60 8.48
C LYS A 148 -3.33 -13.83 8.65
N ALA A 149 -3.36 -12.58 8.20
CA ALA A 149 -4.57 -11.77 8.20
C ALA A 149 -5.66 -12.39 7.32
N SER A 150 -6.91 -12.23 7.74
CA SER A 150 -8.05 -12.67 6.92
C SER A 150 -8.17 -11.81 5.66
N ARG A 151 -8.85 -12.33 4.64
CA ARG A 151 -9.12 -11.57 3.39
C ARG A 151 -9.99 -10.35 3.70
N GLU A 152 -10.94 -10.49 4.60
CA GLU A 152 -11.81 -9.41 5.09
C GLU A 152 -11.00 -8.34 5.82
N GLU A 153 -10.10 -8.70 6.74
CA GLU A 153 -9.25 -7.73 7.46
C GLU A 153 -8.39 -6.91 6.51
N SER A 154 -7.81 -7.58 5.50
CA SER A 154 -7.00 -6.94 4.47
C SER A 154 -7.86 -5.99 3.62
N ALA A 155 -9.02 -6.45 3.16
CA ALA A 155 -9.93 -5.66 2.34
C ALA A 155 -10.49 -4.43 3.09
N VAL A 156 -10.91 -4.61 4.35
CA VAL A 156 -11.37 -3.51 5.22
C VAL A 156 -10.27 -2.45 5.33
N SER A 157 -9.03 -2.88 5.61
CA SER A 157 -7.90 -1.97 5.83
C SER A 157 -7.50 -1.25 4.54
N ILE A 158 -7.41 -1.96 3.42
CA ILE A 158 -7.10 -1.41 2.09
C ILE A 158 -8.13 -0.35 1.70
N SER A 159 -9.43 -0.69 1.80
CA SER A 159 -10.51 0.24 1.45
C SER A 159 -10.50 1.49 2.34
N ALA A 160 -10.33 1.32 3.65
CA ALA A 160 -10.24 2.46 4.57
C ALA A 160 -9.06 3.37 4.23
N ILE A 161 -7.87 2.80 4.04
CA ILE A 161 -6.65 3.56 3.74
C ILE A 161 -6.77 4.31 2.41
N ASN A 162 -7.32 3.69 1.37
CA ASN A 162 -7.42 4.36 0.07
C ASN A 162 -8.48 5.46 0.07
N ILE A 163 -9.62 5.29 0.75
CA ILE A 163 -10.61 6.36 0.90
C ILE A 163 -9.96 7.54 1.63
N LEU A 164 -9.22 7.27 2.71
CA LEU A 164 -8.52 8.31 3.46
C LEU A 164 -7.41 8.97 2.62
N SER A 165 -6.71 8.22 1.77
CA SER A 165 -5.76 8.77 0.81
C SER A 165 -6.44 9.70 -0.20
N ALA A 166 -7.59 9.32 -0.77
CA ALA A 166 -8.31 10.15 -1.73
C ALA A 166 -8.80 11.46 -1.09
N ILE A 167 -9.39 11.39 0.10
CA ILE A 167 -9.76 12.57 0.90
C ILE A 167 -8.51 13.40 1.20
N GLY A 168 -7.42 12.71 1.57
CA GLY A 168 -6.12 13.29 1.86
C GLY A 168 -5.57 14.13 0.72
N VAL A 169 -5.66 13.66 -0.53
CA VAL A 169 -5.24 14.45 -1.71
C VAL A 169 -6.00 15.77 -1.77
N LEU A 170 -7.34 15.75 -1.66
CA LEU A 170 -8.14 16.99 -1.72
C LEU A 170 -7.74 17.97 -0.61
N VAL A 171 -7.57 17.45 0.60
CA VAL A 171 -7.17 18.24 1.77
C VAL A 171 -5.76 18.81 1.58
N PHE A 172 -4.79 18.00 1.18
CA PHE A 172 -3.41 18.45 0.97
C PHE A 172 -3.31 19.42 -0.19
N THR A 173 -3.96 19.15 -1.32
CA THR A 173 -4.05 20.09 -2.46
C THR A 173 -4.62 21.43 -2.05
N TRP A 174 -5.66 21.47 -1.19
CA TRP A 174 -6.14 22.73 -0.66
C TRP A 174 -5.13 23.39 0.30
N LEU A 175 -4.49 22.58 1.16
CA LEU A 175 -3.46 23.06 2.08
C LEU A 175 -2.24 23.63 1.36
N SER A 176 -1.91 23.17 0.14
CA SER A 176 -0.74 23.64 -0.62
C SER A 176 -0.76 25.16 -0.86
N TYR A 177 -1.95 25.78 -0.86
CA TYR A 177 -2.11 27.22 -1.06
C TYR A 177 -2.02 28.04 0.22
N ILE A 178 -2.22 27.43 1.39
CA ILE A 178 -2.42 28.16 2.65
C ILE A 178 -1.39 27.85 3.74
N VAL A 179 -0.73 26.68 3.70
CA VAL A 179 0.28 26.39 4.72
C VAL A 179 1.56 27.18 4.46
N PRO A 180 2.18 27.76 5.50
CA PRO A 180 3.40 28.57 5.37
C PRO A 180 4.66 27.69 5.33
N LEU A 181 4.66 26.64 4.51
CA LEU A 181 5.83 25.80 4.27
C LEU A 181 6.44 26.13 2.92
N GLY A 182 7.78 26.14 2.83
CA GLY A 182 8.49 26.14 1.55
C GLY A 182 8.21 24.86 0.76
N ASP A 183 8.56 24.86 -0.53
CA ASP A 183 8.17 23.79 -1.46
C ASP A 183 8.80 22.44 -1.10
N THR A 184 10.11 22.41 -0.82
CA THR A 184 10.79 21.24 -0.26
C THR A 184 10.10 20.71 1.01
N ALA A 185 9.83 21.58 2.00
CA ALA A 185 9.21 21.17 3.27
C ALA A 185 7.79 20.63 3.09
N TYR A 186 7.00 21.24 2.20
CA TYR A 186 5.68 20.76 1.83
C TYR A 186 5.75 19.40 1.10
N GLY A 187 6.73 19.21 0.22
CA GLY A 187 7.03 17.93 -0.42
C GLY A 187 7.32 16.83 0.60
N VAL A 188 8.24 17.09 1.55
CA VAL A 188 8.53 16.16 2.66
C VAL A 188 7.28 15.83 3.45
N TRP A 189 6.51 16.84 3.85
CA TRP A 189 5.28 16.65 4.62
C TRP A 189 4.25 15.78 3.89
N SER A 190 4.04 16.05 2.59
CA SER A 190 3.15 15.26 1.73
C SER A 190 3.62 13.81 1.63
N GLY A 191 4.93 13.58 1.42
CA GLY A 191 5.52 12.25 1.36
C GLY A 191 5.44 11.47 2.70
N LEU A 192 5.57 12.16 3.83
CA LEU A 192 5.42 11.59 5.19
C LEU A 192 3.98 11.30 5.59
N SER A 193 3.01 12.05 5.06
CA SER A 193 1.61 11.97 5.51
C SER A 193 0.76 11.06 4.64
N MET A 194 0.82 11.24 3.33
CA MET A 194 -0.01 10.50 2.38
C MET A 194 0.29 9.02 2.45
N GLN A 195 -0.71 8.15 2.29
CA GLN A 195 -0.54 6.71 2.51
C GLN A 195 -0.02 6.02 1.25
N ALA A 196 -0.57 6.33 0.08
CA ALA A 196 -0.14 5.75 -1.19
C ALA A 196 0.86 6.62 -1.96
N VAL A 197 1.57 6.01 -2.92
CA VAL A 197 2.51 6.71 -3.79
C VAL A 197 1.81 7.72 -4.71
N PRO A 198 0.77 7.34 -5.47
CA PRO A 198 0.13 8.28 -6.40
C PRO A 198 -0.48 9.48 -5.68
N THR A 199 -1.08 9.26 -4.51
CA THR A 199 -1.68 10.34 -3.72
C THR A 199 -0.65 11.25 -3.07
N ALA A 200 0.50 10.73 -2.65
CA ALA A 200 1.63 11.55 -2.21
C ALA A 200 2.16 12.47 -3.32
N ILE A 201 2.33 11.91 -4.52
CA ILE A 201 2.79 12.63 -5.70
C ILE A 201 1.77 13.70 -6.11
N ALA A 202 0.48 13.37 -6.14
CA ALA A 202 -0.57 14.33 -6.48
C ALA A 202 -0.65 15.50 -5.47
N ALA A 203 -0.63 15.18 -4.18
CA ALA A 203 -0.63 16.19 -3.11
C ALA A 203 0.61 17.10 -3.20
N ALA A 204 1.80 16.52 -3.32
CA ALA A 204 3.05 17.27 -3.43
C ALA A 204 3.10 18.12 -4.71
N GLY A 205 2.65 17.58 -5.84
CA GLY A 205 2.61 18.27 -7.12
C GLY A 205 1.65 19.46 -7.15
N ALA A 206 0.62 19.50 -6.29
CA ALA A 206 -0.23 20.66 -6.14
C ALA A 206 0.50 21.90 -5.59
N ARG A 207 1.71 21.75 -5.06
CA ARG A 207 2.56 22.86 -4.61
C ARG A 207 3.56 23.31 -5.66
N GLY A 208 4.13 22.38 -6.43
CA GLY A 208 5.11 22.68 -7.47
C GLY A 208 6.03 21.51 -7.79
N ALA A 209 6.91 21.70 -8.78
CA ALA A 209 7.84 20.65 -9.25
C ALA A 209 8.86 20.23 -8.18
N GLU A 210 9.37 21.18 -7.39
CA GLU A 210 10.31 20.89 -6.30
C GLU A 210 9.67 20.05 -5.18
N ALA A 211 8.43 20.42 -4.80
CA ALA A 211 7.65 19.66 -3.83
C ALA A 211 7.34 18.25 -4.35
N LEU A 212 6.96 18.13 -5.61
CA LEU A 212 6.69 16.85 -6.29
C LEU A 212 7.90 15.91 -6.22
N GLU A 213 9.07 16.40 -6.61
CA GLU A 213 10.32 15.64 -6.60
C GLU A 213 10.65 15.17 -5.18
N THR A 214 10.70 16.12 -4.24
CA THR A 214 11.02 15.84 -2.84
C THR A 214 10.02 14.87 -2.20
N GLY A 215 8.72 15.09 -2.41
CA GLY A 215 7.65 14.25 -1.87
C GLY A 215 7.65 12.84 -2.44
N THR A 216 7.98 12.70 -3.73
CA THR A 216 8.20 11.39 -4.35
C THR A 216 9.34 10.65 -3.68
N LEU A 217 10.47 11.33 -3.46
CA LEU A 217 11.65 10.76 -2.84
C LEU A 217 11.38 10.31 -1.39
N VAL A 218 10.73 11.15 -0.58
CA VAL A 218 10.36 10.83 0.80
C VAL A 218 9.38 9.65 0.86
N LYS A 219 8.43 9.59 -0.06
CA LYS A 219 7.48 8.47 -0.14
C LYS A 219 8.19 7.16 -0.52
N MET A 220 9.15 7.19 -1.44
CA MET A 220 9.96 6.01 -1.77
C MET A 220 10.85 5.58 -0.60
N ALA A 221 11.36 6.52 0.19
CA ALA A 221 12.05 6.23 1.45
C ALA A 221 11.18 5.41 2.41
N ARG A 222 9.90 5.78 2.54
CA ARG A 222 8.94 5.02 3.37
C ARG A 222 8.62 3.67 2.77
N VAL A 223 8.48 3.57 1.44
CA VAL A 223 8.29 2.27 0.75
C VAL A 223 9.46 1.33 1.05
N ALA A 224 10.71 1.84 1.10
CA ALA A 224 11.88 1.07 1.51
C ALA A 224 11.71 0.38 2.87
N MET A 225 11.07 1.08 3.82
CA MET A 225 10.85 0.58 5.18
C MET A 225 9.93 -0.63 5.22
N LEU A 226 9.23 -0.96 4.12
CA LEU A 226 8.48 -2.21 4.00
C LEU A 226 9.34 -3.43 4.33
N VAL A 227 10.59 -3.43 3.90
CA VAL A 227 11.52 -4.54 4.12
C VAL A 227 11.85 -4.71 5.61
N PRO A 228 12.48 -3.74 6.30
CA PRO A 228 12.82 -3.90 7.72
C PRO A 228 11.57 -4.12 8.58
N VAL A 229 10.46 -3.43 8.29
CA VAL A 229 9.19 -3.63 9.00
C VAL A 229 8.67 -5.05 8.82
N SER A 230 8.67 -5.57 7.59
CA SER A 230 8.19 -6.94 7.33
C SER A 230 9.07 -8.00 7.98
N ILE A 231 10.39 -7.78 8.07
CA ILE A 231 11.31 -8.64 8.82
C ILE A 231 10.94 -8.67 10.30
N VAL A 232 10.81 -7.50 10.91
CA VAL A 232 10.47 -7.37 12.33
C VAL A 232 9.12 -8.03 12.61
N ILE A 233 8.10 -7.76 11.79
CA ILE A 233 6.78 -8.40 11.92
C ILE A 233 6.88 -9.91 11.76
N SER A 234 7.64 -10.42 10.78
CA SER A 234 7.84 -11.86 10.58
C SER A 234 8.50 -12.52 11.80
N MET A 235 9.52 -11.88 12.38
CA MET A 235 10.20 -12.36 13.58
C MET A 235 9.26 -12.37 14.79
N LEU A 236 8.47 -11.30 14.98
CA LEU A 236 7.51 -11.20 16.08
C LEU A 236 6.40 -12.24 15.95
N ALA A 237 5.86 -12.43 14.75
CA ALA A 237 4.84 -13.45 14.47
C ALA A 237 5.37 -14.87 14.72
N SER A 238 6.62 -15.15 14.33
CA SER A 238 7.27 -16.44 14.57
C SER A 238 7.48 -16.71 16.06
N ARG A 239 7.88 -15.70 16.83
CA ARG A 239 8.05 -15.80 18.29
C ARG A 239 6.72 -16.05 19.02
N ALA A 240 5.65 -15.40 18.58
CA ALA A 240 4.32 -15.57 19.16
C ALA A 240 3.73 -16.97 18.91
N ALA A 241 4.16 -17.67 17.85
CA ALA A 241 3.72 -19.02 17.52
C ALA A 241 4.36 -20.15 18.38
N GLY A 242 5.27 -19.82 19.30
CA GLY A 242 5.86 -20.77 20.26
C GLY A 242 7.10 -21.51 19.77
N ALA A 243 8.07 -21.71 20.68
CA ALA A 243 9.38 -22.32 20.45
C ALA A 243 9.35 -23.87 20.34
N ALA A 244 8.45 -24.44 19.54
CA ALA A 244 8.23 -25.90 19.49
C ALA A 244 8.90 -26.62 18.30
N SER A 245 9.84 -26.02 17.59
CA SER A 245 10.70 -26.78 16.67
C SER A 245 12.00 -26.05 16.35
N GLU A 246 13.15 -26.69 16.59
CA GLU A 246 14.45 -26.23 16.08
C GLU A 246 14.47 -26.05 14.55
N LYS A 247 13.54 -26.68 13.81
CA LYS A 247 13.33 -26.48 12.38
C LYS A 247 12.49 -25.24 12.02
N ALA A 248 11.81 -24.62 12.99
CA ALA A 248 10.99 -23.40 12.82
C ALA A 248 11.78 -22.09 12.97
N ARG A 249 13.10 -22.15 13.22
CA ARG A 249 13.95 -20.96 13.39
C ARG A 249 14.31 -20.25 12.07
N LYS A 250 14.03 -20.87 10.90
CA LYS A 250 14.10 -20.14 9.63
C LYS A 250 12.89 -19.22 9.57
N VAL A 251 13.11 -17.95 9.94
CA VAL A 251 12.28 -16.84 9.46
C VAL A 251 12.22 -17.00 7.94
N SER A 252 11.18 -17.65 7.43
CA SER A 252 10.98 -17.76 5.98
C SER A 252 10.46 -16.40 5.55
N MET A 253 11.38 -15.44 5.44
CA MET A 253 11.10 -14.17 4.79
C MET A 253 10.44 -14.52 3.46
N PRO A 254 9.22 -14.02 3.19
CA PRO A 254 8.56 -14.29 1.93
C PRO A 254 9.50 -13.95 0.79
N LEU A 255 9.69 -14.89 -0.14
CA LEU A 255 10.68 -14.75 -1.23
C LEU A 255 10.46 -13.44 -2.02
N PHE A 256 9.22 -13.00 -2.18
CA PHE A 256 8.89 -11.76 -2.86
C PHE A 256 9.48 -10.51 -2.19
N ILE A 257 9.72 -10.52 -0.86
CA ILE A 257 10.38 -9.39 -0.15
C ILE A 257 11.86 -9.33 -0.51
N VAL A 258 12.53 -10.50 -0.57
CA VAL A 258 13.91 -10.58 -1.05
C VAL A 258 14.00 -10.12 -2.50
N LEU A 259 13.09 -10.58 -3.35
CA LEU A 259 13.06 -10.21 -4.76
C LEU A 259 12.76 -8.72 -4.98
N PHE A 260 11.91 -8.10 -4.14
CA PHE A 260 11.68 -6.65 -4.13
C PHE A 260 12.97 -5.87 -3.86
N LEU A 261 13.77 -6.29 -2.88
CA LEU A 261 15.08 -5.67 -2.60
C LEU A 261 16.04 -5.81 -3.77
N VAL A 262 16.14 -7.02 -4.32
CA VAL A 262 17.01 -7.29 -5.47
C VAL A 262 16.59 -6.42 -6.65
N ALA A 263 15.29 -6.28 -6.92
CA ALA A 263 14.76 -5.40 -7.96
C ALA A 263 15.18 -3.94 -7.76
N GLY A 264 15.09 -3.41 -6.53
CA GLY A 264 15.55 -2.05 -6.21
C GLY A 264 17.06 -1.88 -6.35
N ILE A 265 17.86 -2.89 -5.98
CA ILE A 265 19.32 -2.86 -6.19
C ILE A 265 19.63 -2.83 -7.69
N ILE A 266 19.00 -3.70 -8.49
CA ILE A 266 19.17 -3.71 -9.95
C ILE A 266 18.80 -2.35 -10.55
N ARG A 267 17.69 -1.74 -10.10
CA ARG A 267 17.30 -0.37 -10.49
C ARG A 267 18.36 0.67 -10.12
N SER A 268 18.95 0.55 -8.95
CA SER A 268 19.95 1.50 -8.43
C SER A 268 21.30 1.35 -9.13
N LEU A 269 21.64 0.16 -9.65
CA LEU A 269 22.85 -0.06 -10.43
C LEU A 269 22.74 0.44 -11.89
N GLY A 270 21.61 1.04 -12.29
CA GLY A 270 21.38 1.51 -13.66
C GLY A 270 21.22 0.37 -14.69
N LEU A 271 20.98 -0.86 -14.22
CA LEU A 271 20.86 -2.04 -15.09
C LEU A 271 19.49 -2.14 -15.79
N VAL A 272 18.53 -1.30 -15.39
CA VAL A 272 17.21 -1.21 -16.04
C VAL A 272 17.17 0.05 -16.90
N PRO A 273 16.96 -0.06 -18.21
CA PRO A 273 16.78 1.10 -19.09
C PRO A 273 15.58 1.95 -18.63
N GLU A 274 15.72 3.28 -18.68
CA GLU A 274 14.65 4.22 -18.33
C GLU A 274 13.37 3.97 -19.16
N THR A 275 13.52 3.56 -20.42
CA THR A 275 12.42 3.18 -21.32
C THR A 275 11.60 1.98 -20.81
N GLY A 276 12.22 1.08 -20.03
CA GLY A 276 11.55 -0.08 -19.44
C GLY A 276 10.79 0.24 -18.14
N LEU A 277 11.11 1.34 -17.46
CA LEU A 277 10.51 1.68 -16.16
C LEU A 277 9.03 2.04 -16.27
N SER A 278 8.64 2.72 -17.34
CA SER A 278 7.23 3.05 -17.60
C SER A 278 6.39 1.77 -17.79
N MET A 279 6.93 0.79 -18.51
CA MET A 279 6.30 -0.52 -18.70
C MET A 279 6.21 -1.32 -17.39
N LEU A 280 7.28 -1.35 -16.58
CA LEU A 280 7.27 -2.01 -15.28
C LEU A 280 6.28 -1.35 -14.30
N SER A 281 6.19 -0.02 -14.31
CA SER A 281 5.22 0.74 -13.52
C SER A 281 3.79 0.42 -13.93
N TRP A 282 3.51 0.38 -15.24
CA TRP A 282 2.19 0.01 -15.76
C TRP A 282 1.83 -1.45 -15.44
N LEU A 283 2.79 -2.37 -15.61
CA LEU A 283 2.59 -3.80 -15.34
C LEU A 283 2.32 -4.06 -13.86
N SER A 284 3.16 -3.53 -12.97
CA SER A 284 2.94 -3.66 -11.51
C SER A 284 1.60 -3.08 -11.08
N SER A 285 1.24 -1.89 -11.55
CA SER A 285 -0.05 -1.27 -11.22
C SER A 285 -1.23 -2.11 -11.71
N THR A 286 -1.15 -2.64 -12.94
CA THR A 286 -2.20 -3.52 -13.49
C THR A 286 -2.32 -4.81 -12.68
N MET A 287 -1.21 -5.45 -12.34
CA MET A 287 -1.20 -6.67 -11.53
C MET A 287 -1.76 -6.44 -10.13
N LEU A 288 -1.47 -5.29 -9.50
CA LEU A 288 -2.08 -4.91 -8.22
C LEU A 288 -3.59 -4.77 -8.33
N VAL A 289 -4.09 -4.10 -9.37
CA VAL A 289 -5.55 -3.95 -9.56
C VAL A 289 -6.21 -5.31 -9.73
N ILE A 290 -5.67 -6.18 -10.58
CA ILE A 290 -6.20 -7.54 -10.79
C ILE A 290 -6.19 -8.34 -9.48
N ALA A 291 -5.08 -8.28 -8.73
CA ALA A 291 -4.98 -8.95 -7.44
C ALA A 291 -6.03 -8.43 -6.44
N MET A 292 -6.21 -7.11 -6.35
CA MET A 292 -7.20 -6.50 -5.46
C MET A 292 -8.64 -6.84 -5.86
N THR A 293 -8.94 -6.87 -7.16
CA THR A 293 -10.22 -7.36 -7.67
C THR A 293 -10.47 -8.81 -7.27
N ALA A 294 -9.49 -9.69 -7.45
CA ALA A 294 -9.59 -11.09 -7.07
C ALA A 294 -9.77 -11.27 -5.55
N ILE A 295 -9.09 -10.45 -4.72
CA ILE A 295 -9.33 -10.42 -3.28
C ILE A 295 -10.77 -9.97 -3.00
N GLY A 296 -11.24 -8.89 -3.63
CA GLY A 296 -12.60 -8.38 -3.46
C GLY A 296 -13.69 -9.42 -3.77
N MET A 297 -13.52 -10.20 -4.84
CA MET A 297 -14.42 -11.31 -5.19
C MET A 297 -14.51 -12.38 -4.10
N SER A 298 -13.52 -12.47 -3.21
CA SER A 298 -13.48 -13.44 -2.11
C SER A 298 -13.97 -12.87 -0.77
N VAL A 299 -14.38 -11.60 -0.70
CA VAL A 299 -14.73 -10.90 0.55
C VAL A 299 -16.23 -11.01 0.83
N ASN A 300 -16.59 -11.28 2.08
CA ASN A 300 -17.98 -11.21 2.54
C ASN A 300 -18.38 -9.77 2.91
N PHE A 301 -19.36 -9.20 2.21
CA PHE A 301 -19.80 -7.80 2.40
C PHE A 301 -20.43 -7.54 3.77
N ALA A 302 -21.17 -8.49 4.33
CA ALA A 302 -21.77 -8.33 5.66
C ALA A 302 -20.69 -8.23 6.75
N ALA A 303 -19.63 -9.05 6.64
CA ALA A 303 -18.48 -8.99 7.54
C ALA A 303 -17.68 -7.68 7.36
N LEU A 304 -17.51 -7.22 6.11
CA LEU A 304 -16.88 -5.95 5.76
C LEU A 304 -17.63 -4.77 6.39
N ARG A 305 -18.95 -4.67 6.21
CA ARG A 305 -19.78 -3.56 6.71
C ARG A 305 -19.66 -3.41 8.23
N LYS A 306 -19.60 -4.51 8.97
CA LYS A 306 -19.47 -4.51 10.43
C LYS A 306 -18.15 -3.91 10.91
N SER A 307 -17.09 -4.00 10.09
CA SER A 307 -15.73 -3.60 10.46
C SER A 307 -15.29 -2.28 9.80
N ALA A 308 -15.94 -1.89 8.69
CA ALA A 308 -15.55 -0.75 7.86
C ALA A 308 -15.62 0.59 8.60
N GLY A 309 -16.73 0.89 9.30
CA GLY A 309 -16.90 2.18 9.98
C GLY A 309 -15.86 2.39 11.09
N THR A 310 -15.58 1.36 11.88
CA THR A 310 -14.58 1.42 12.95
C THR A 310 -13.16 1.50 12.41
N ALA A 311 -12.85 0.82 11.29
CA ALA A 311 -11.56 0.91 10.64
C ALA A 311 -11.32 2.29 10.00
N MET A 312 -12.31 2.86 9.31
CA MET A 312 -12.23 4.19 8.71
C MET A 312 -12.00 5.28 9.75
N GLY A 313 -12.80 5.33 10.82
CA GLY A 313 -12.64 6.38 11.85
C GLY A 313 -11.28 6.34 12.53
N LYS A 314 -10.76 5.15 12.82
CA LYS A 314 -9.45 4.99 13.47
C LYS A 314 -8.29 5.21 12.52
N GLY A 315 -8.43 4.77 11.26
CA GLY A 315 -7.48 5.10 10.20
C GLY A 315 -7.41 6.60 9.99
N ALA A 316 -8.54 7.31 10.00
CA ALA A 316 -8.60 8.77 9.87
C ALA A 316 -7.88 9.46 11.03
N PHE A 317 -8.12 9.00 12.25
CA PHE A 317 -7.46 9.54 13.44
C PHE A 317 -5.94 9.30 13.42
N LEU A 318 -5.49 8.10 13.05
CA LEU A 318 -4.08 7.78 12.90
C LEU A 318 -3.43 8.63 11.81
N PHE A 319 -4.10 8.78 10.67
CA PHE A 319 -3.65 9.63 9.56
C PHE A 319 -3.55 11.10 9.97
N LEU A 320 -4.52 11.61 10.73
CA LEU A 320 -4.50 12.97 11.26
C LEU A 320 -3.30 13.17 12.19
N ILE A 321 -3.07 12.27 13.15
CA ILE A 321 -1.92 12.38 14.05
C ILE A 321 -0.60 12.35 13.28
N LEU A 322 -0.43 11.40 12.35
CA LEU A 322 0.78 11.34 11.51
C LEU A 322 0.97 12.64 10.73
N SER A 323 -0.10 13.17 10.13
CA SER A 323 -0.05 14.41 9.35
C SER A 323 0.35 15.60 10.21
N VAL A 324 -0.22 15.73 11.41
CA VAL A 324 0.09 16.83 12.33
C VAL A 324 1.52 16.71 12.87
N VAL A 325 1.94 15.53 13.30
CA VAL A 325 3.30 15.30 13.84
C VAL A 325 4.35 15.57 12.76
N SER A 326 4.14 15.06 11.54
CA SER A 326 5.06 15.31 10.43
C SER A 326 5.05 16.75 9.94
N TYR A 327 3.91 17.45 10.02
CA TYR A 327 3.83 18.89 9.75
C TYR A 327 4.75 19.67 10.68
N PHE A 328 4.63 19.46 12.00
CA PHE A 328 5.49 20.13 12.97
C PHE A 328 6.96 19.77 12.79
N TRP A 329 7.28 18.50 12.48
CA TRP A 329 8.64 18.13 12.12
C TRP A 329 9.19 18.96 10.96
N CYS A 330 8.42 19.10 9.87
CA CYS A 330 8.83 19.89 8.73
C CYS A 330 8.97 21.38 9.09
N LEU A 331 8.06 21.91 9.89
CA LEU A 331 8.13 23.31 10.35
C LEU A 331 9.40 23.60 11.16
N PHE A 332 9.79 22.72 12.08
CA PHE A 332 10.95 22.94 12.96
C PHE A 332 12.30 22.64 12.31
N PHE A 333 12.38 21.62 11.45
CA PHE A 333 13.65 21.13 10.91
C PHE A 333 13.88 21.52 9.44
N LEU A 334 12.85 21.97 8.72
CA LEU A 334 12.91 22.30 7.28
C LEU A 334 12.23 23.65 6.96
N GLY A 335 11.77 24.41 7.97
CA GLY A 335 10.96 25.62 7.81
C GLY A 335 11.71 26.89 7.41
N HIS A 336 12.77 26.77 6.62
CA HIS A 336 13.54 27.92 6.10
C HIS A 336 13.57 27.88 4.58
#